data_AF-A0A1H0UUD7-F1
#
_entry.id   AF-A0A1H0UUD7-F1
#
_cell.length_a   1.000
_cell.length_b   1.000
_cell.length_c   1.000
_cell.angle_alpha   90.00
_cell.angle_beta   90.00
_cell.angle_gamma   90.00
#
_symmetry.space_group_name_H-M   'P 1'
#
loop_
_entity.id
_entity.type
_entity.pdbx_description
1 polymer ?
#
loop_
_entity_poly.entity_id
_entity_poly.type
_entity_poly.pdbx_seq_one_letter_code
_entity_poly.pdbx_strand_id
1 'polypeptide(L)'
;MSLDKDSQKEIDDMVRRYESLAASWLSPGEEIIWQKPAPEAHAASFVGDLLRAPHTPLGDTETVKGDSSEWRLPSRVVTDRRFLTDEWADDPAIHCWATAERPDDESIRFADHLAASHGHPEILATNERLALVLDASLIATAEQSVEPGSSGILGKARRMARHARETASELSHRNGTGKMISFYEITLNTIRSFGSSYRGRSIPRREFLRFDFSDGSNVMIETGHADKHARKLNELLR
;
A
#
# COMPACT_ATOMS: atom_id res chain seq x y z
N MET A 1 4.40 -24.61 -22.82
CA MET A 1 4.40 -24.80 -21.35
C MET A 1 3.09 -24.24 -20.84
N SER A 2 2.21 -25.08 -20.30
CA SER A 2 1.00 -24.61 -19.62
C SER A 2 1.44 -23.98 -18.30
N LEU A 3 0.93 -22.79 -17.98
CA LEU A 3 1.05 -22.23 -16.64
C LEU A 3 0.37 -23.19 -15.65
N ASP A 4 0.89 -23.25 -14.43
CA ASP A 4 0.21 -23.93 -13.33
C ASP A 4 -1.15 -23.25 -13.07
N LYS A 5 -2.13 -24.02 -12.61
CA LYS A 5 -3.51 -23.53 -12.40
C LYS A 5 -3.55 -22.36 -11.41
N ASP A 6 -2.66 -22.34 -10.43
CA ASP A 6 -2.55 -21.26 -9.45
C ASP A 6 -2.03 -19.96 -10.10
N SER A 7 -1.00 -20.07 -10.96
CA SER A 7 -0.49 -18.92 -11.72
C SER A 7 -1.53 -18.36 -12.71
N GLN A 8 -2.32 -19.23 -13.34
CA GLN A 8 -3.39 -18.78 -14.23
C GLN A 8 -4.48 -18.02 -13.47
N LYS A 9 -4.86 -18.51 -12.30
CA LYS A 9 -5.84 -17.85 -11.44
C LYS A 9 -5.35 -16.48 -10.96
N GLU A 10 -4.09 -16.37 -10.54
CA GLU A 10 -3.50 -15.08 -10.15
C GLU A 10 -3.50 -14.06 -11.30
N ILE A 11 -3.20 -14.50 -12.52
CA ILE A 11 -3.25 -13.66 -13.72
C ILE A 11 -4.68 -13.20 -14.00
N ASP A 12 -5.65 -14.11 -13.99
CA ASP A 12 -7.06 -13.77 -14.24
C ASP A 12 -7.59 -12.79 -13.18
N ASP A 13 -7.20 -12.96 -11.92
CA ASP A 13 -7.60 -12.09 -10.82
C ASP A 13 -6.90 -10.72 -10.88
N MET A 14 -5.67 -10.66 -11.40
CA MET A 14 -4.97 -9.41 -11.69
C MET A 14 -5.67 -8.66 -12.84
N VAL A 15 -6.02 -9.34 -13.93
CA VAL A 15 -6.72 -8.76 -15.08
C VAL A 15 -8.07 -8.18 -14.68
N ARG A 16 -8.89 -8.95 -13.93
CA ARG A 16 -10.18 -8.47 -13.43
C ARG A 16 -10.05 -7.22 -12.55
N ARG A 17 -9.03 -7.17 -11.69
CA ARG A 17 -8.75 -5.99 -10.86
C ARG A 17 -8.35 -4.78 -11.70
N TYR A 18 -7.50 -4.97 -12.71
CA TYR A 18 -7.13 -3.91 -13.65
C TYR A 18 -8.37 -3.35 -14.38
N GLU A 19 -9.21 -4.23 -14.94
CA GLU A 19 -10.42 -3.81 -15.65
C GLU A 19 -11.39 -3.05 -14.74
N SER A 20 -11.54 -3.50 -13.49
CA SER A 20 -12.33 -2.82 -12.47
C SER A 20 -11.82 -1.42 -12.16
N LEU A 21 -10.50 -1.28 -11.93
CA LEU A 21 -9.84 0.00 -11.66
C LEU A 21 -9.99 0.94 -12.85
N ALA A 22 -9.70 0.46 -14.05
CA ALA A 22 -9.78 1.25 -15.26
C ALA A 22 -11.21 1.73 -15.54
N ALA A 23 -12.22 0.90 -15.27
CA ALA A 23 -13.62 1.24 -15.52
C ALA A 23 -14.22 2.20 -14.48
N SER A 24 -13.72 2.21 -13.24
CA SER A 24 -14.39 2.89 -12.13
C SER A 24 -13.62 4.06 -11.50
N TRP A 25 -12.30 4.14 -11.68
CA TRP A 25 -11.44 5.10 -10.98
C TRP A 25 -10.68 6.06 -11.90
N LEU A 26 -10.25 5.61 -13.08
CA LEU A 26 -9.49 6.46 -14.01
C LEU A 26 -10.37 7.56 -14.61
N SER A 27 -9.81 8.77 -14.71
CA SER A 27 -10.41 9.85 -15.49
C SER A 27 -10.35 9.53 -16.99
N PRO A 28 -11.22 10.13 -17.84
CA PRO A 28 -11.13 9.96 -19.28
C PRO A 28 -9.75 10.37 -19.81
N GLY A 29 -9.04 9.43 -20.45
CA GLY A 29 -7.69 9.64 -20.98
C GLY A 29 -6.55 9.40 -19.98
N GLU A 30 -6.87 9.08 -18.72
CA GLU A 30 -5.90 8.65 -17.73
C GLU A 30 -5.55 7.17 -17.95
N GLU A 31 -4.26 6.85 -17.91
CA GLU A 31 -3.73 5.50 -18.15
C GLU A 31 -2.86 5.04 -16.98
N ILE A 32 -3.01 3.77 -16.59
CA ILE A 32 -2.15 3.15 -15.58
C ILE A 32 -0.78 2.83 -16.22
N ILE A 33 0.28 3.38 -15.64
CA ILE A 33 1.65 3.23 -16.11
C ILE A 33 2.40 2.18 -15.29
N TRP A 34 2.10 2.12 -13.99
CA TRP A 34 2.63 1.15 -13.05
C TRP A 34 1.60 0.83 -11.97
N GLN A 35 1.59 -0.43 -11.54
CA GLN A 35 0.71 -0.94 -10.50
C GLN A 35 1.45 -1.96 -9.65
N LYS A 36 1.22 -1.92 -8.34
CA LYS A 36 1.65 -2.95 -7.40
C LYS A 36 0.64 -3.10 -6.27
N PRO A 37 0.09 -4.30 -6.01
CA PRO A 37 -0.68 -4.54 -4.79
C PRO A 37 0.22 -4.43 -3.56
N ALA A 38 -0.27 -3.80 -2.50
CA ALA A 38 0.41 -3.80 -1.21
C ALA A 38 0.45 -5.24 -0.65
N PRO A 39 1.63 -5.76 -0.25
CA PRO A 39 1.72 -7.06 0.41
C PRO A 39 1.27 -6.98 1.87
N GLU A 40 1.02 -8.13 2.49
CA GLU A 40 0.85 -8.28 3.95
C GLU A 40 2.20 -8.11 4.68
N ALA A 41 2.71 -6.88 4.69
CA ALA A 41 3.96 -6.50 5.33
C ALA A 41 3.89 -5.03 5.78
N HIS A 42 4.74 -4.65 6.72
CA HIS A 42 4.72 -3.30 7.27
C HIS A 42 5.48 -2.29 6.41
N ALA A 43 5.06 -1.03 6.50
CA ALA A 43 5.92 0.10 6.20
C ALA A 43 6.86 0.36 7.38
N ALA A 44 8.03 0.91 7.11
CA ALA A 44 8.93 1.50 8.10
C ALA A 44 9.32 2.91 7.66
N SER A 45 9.76 3.74 8.62
CA SER A 45 10.18 5.11 8.30
C SER A 45 11.33 5.60 9.16
N PHE A 46 12.14 6.48 8.59
CA PHE A 46 12.95 7.46 9.32
C PHE A 46 12.31 8.86 9.22
N VAL A 47 12.07 9.49 10.37
CA VAL A 47 11.66 10.90 10.47
C VAL A 47 12.71 11.63 11.30
N GLY A 48 13.53 12.45 10.64
CA GLY A 48 14.81 12.89 11.19
C GLY A 48 15.64 11.67 11.60
N ASP A 49 16.07 11.63 12.86
CA ASP A 49 16.85 10.51 13.40
C ASP A 49 16.02 9.36 14.00
N LEU A 50 14.68 9.48 14.01
CA LEU A 50 13.80 8.52 14.67
C LEU A 50 13.36 7.41 13.71
N LEU A 51 13.77 6.17 14.01
CA LEU A 51 13.25 4.97 13.34
C LEU A 51 11.84 4.63 13.86
N ARG A 52 10.93 4.29 12.95
CA ARG A 52 9.63 3.69 13.23
C ARG A 52 9.48 2.41 12.40
N ALA A 53 9.56 1.26 13.06
CA ALA A 53 9.41 -0.06 12.44
C ALA A 53 8.67 -0.99 13.42
N PRO A 54 7.38 -1.31 13.18
CA PRO A 54 6.56 -0.83 12.07
C PRO A 54 6.29 0.69 12.17
N HIS A 55 6.04 1.30 11.02
CA HIS A 55 5.54 2.66 10.95
C HIS A 55 4.09 2.72 11.46
N THR A 56 3.75 3.76 12.20
CA THR A 56 2.41 4.04 12.69
C THR A 56 2.04 5.45 12.21
N PRO A 57 0.82 5.66 11.68
CA PRO A 57 0.42 6.95 11.15
C PRO A 57 0.70 8.10 12.12
N LEU A 58 1.34 9.16 11.62
CA LEU A 58 1.67 10.37 12.38
C LEU A 58 0.69 11.52 12.10
N GLY A 59 0.14 11.57 10.89
CA GLY A 59 -0.93 12.47 10.48
C GLY A 59 -2.33 11.85 10.55
N ASP A 60 -3.31 12.66 10.18
CA ASP A 60 -4.70 12.23 10.07
C ASP A 60 -4.87 11.28 8.89
N THR A 61 -5.46 10.10 9.15
CA THR A 61 -5.83 9.10 8.14
C THR A 61 -7.25 8.62 8.43
N GLU A 62 -8.03 8.30 7.39
CA GLU A 62 -9.33 7.67 7.63
C GLU A 62 -9.13 6.25 8.16
N THR A 63 -10.08 5.76 8.94
CA THR A 63 -10.06 4.38 9.43
C THR A 63 -10.46 3.43 8.32
N VAL A 64 -9.56 2.50 7.98
CA VAL A 64 -9.81 1.43 7.02
C VAL A 64 -10.10 0.14 7.80
N LYS A 65 -11.08 -0.63 7.36
CA LYS A 65 -11.33 -1.98 7.89
C LYS A 65 -10.17 -2.89 7.51
N GLY A 66 -9.73 -3.70 8.45
CA GLY A 66 -8.65 -4.66 8.25
C GLY A 66 -7.99 -4.98 9.58
N ASP A 67 -7.07 -5.92 9.56
CA ASP A 67 -6.25 -6.27 10.70
C ASP A 67 -4.85 -6.65 10.24
N SER A 68 -3.85 -6.03 10.86
CA SER A 68 -2.43 -6.31 10.63
C SER A 68 -1.75 -6.91 11.87
N SER A 69 -2.51 -7.35 12.88
CA SER A 69 -1.97 -7.93 14.11
C SER A 69 -1.23 -9.24 13.90
N GLU A 70 -1.66 -10.04 12.91
CA GLU A 70 -1.07 -11.34 12.58
C GLU A 70 0.13 -11.20 11.63
N TRP A 71 0.41 -10.00 11.12
CA TRP A 71 1.56 -9.78 10.25
C TRP A 71 2.85 -10.02 11.01
N ARG A 72 3.85 -10.53 10.30
CA ARG A 72 5.19 -10.72 10.87
C ARG A 72 5.74 -9.35 11.27
N LEU A 73 6.07 -9.19 12.54
CA LEU A 73 6.74 -7.98 13.03
C LEU A 73 8.17 -7.86 12.49
N PRO A 74 8.69 -6.63 12.29
CA PRO A 74 10.09 -6.40 11.94
C PRO A 74 11.04 -7.04 12.95
N SER A 75 12.14 -7.59 12.45
CA SER A 75 13.14 -8.25 13.28
C SER A 75 13.83 -7.27 14.23
N ARG A 76 14.43 -7.82 15.30
CA ARG A 76 15.23 -7.03 16.24
C ARG A 76 16.44 -6.34 15.58
N VAL A 77 16.95 -6.87 14.46
CA VAL A 77 18.02 -6.21 13.71
C VAL A 77 17.55 -4.85 13.20
N VAL A 78 16.31 -4.78 12.70
CA VAL A 78 15.68 -3.54 12.26
C VAL A 78 15.26 -2.68 13.44
N THR A 79 14.45 -3.20 14.36
CA THR A 79 13.86 -2.39 15.45
C THR A 79 14.92 -1.81 16.39
N ASP A 80 16.01 -2.53 16.65
CA ASP A 80 17.09 -2.08 17.53
C ASP A 80 18.18 -1.30 16.77
N ARG A 81 17.96 -0.99 15.47
CA ARG A 81 18.92 -0.30 14.59
C ARG A 81 20.30 -0.97 14.54
N ARG A 82 20.34 -2.31 14.52
CA ARG A 82 21.60 -3.09 14.48
C ARG A 82 22.04 -3.46 13.07
N PHE A 83 21.58 -2.72 12.07
CA PHE A 83 22.05 -2.80 10.69
C PHE A 83 23.07 -1.68 10.41
N LEU A 84 24.04 -1.95 9.54
CA LEU A 84 25.09 -1.00 9.15
C LEU A 84 24.64 -0.01 8.09
N THR A 85 23.93 -0.51 7.06
CA THR A 85 23.48 0.33 5.94
C THR A 85 22.02 0.04 5.60
N ASP A 86 21.81 -0.93 4.72
CA ASP A 86 20.55 -1.25 4.06
C ASP A 86 20.19 -2.72 4.26
N GLU A 87 20.76 -3.37 5.29
CA GLU A 87 20.40 -4.74 5.69
C GLU A 87 18.95 -4.84 6.16
N TRP A 88 18.33 -3.72 6.55
CA TRP A 88 16.88 -3.68 6.80
C TRP A 88 16.08 -4.18 5.61
N ALA A 89 16.61 -4.01 4.39
CA ALA A 89 15.92 -4.40 3.18
C ALA A 89 15.78 -5.92 3.03
N ASP A 90 16.55 -6.72 3.77
CA ASP A 90 16.39 -8.18 3.79
C ASP A 90 15.30 -8.64 4.78
N ASP A 91 14.73 -7.74 5.58
CA ASP A 91 13.65 -8.09 6.51
C ASP A 91 12.35 -8.35 5.73
N PRO A 92 11.78 -9.57 5.78
CA PRO A 92 10.55 -9.89 5.04
C PRO A 92 9.31 -9.18 5.61
N ALA A 93 9.39 -8.63 6.83
CA ALA A 93 8.30 -7.85 7.43
C ALA A 93 8.20 -6.44 6.86
N ILE A 94 9.18 -5.98 6.07
CA ILE A 94 9.24 -4.63 5.53
C ILE A 94 9.13 -4.67 4.01
N HIS A 95 8.14 -3.97 3.45
CA HIS A 95 7.98 -3.83 1.99
C HIS A 95 8.11 -2.38 1.50
N CYS A 96 8.01 -1.42 2.42
CA CYS A 96 8.04 0.00 2.15
C CYS A 96 8.92 0.69 3.19
N TRP A 97 9.79 1.59 2.73
CA TRP A 97 10.68 2.37 3.59
C TRP A 97 10.62 3.85 3.23
N ALA A 98 10.06 4.67 4.11
CA ALA A 98 9.99 6.12 3.95
C ALA A 98 11.13 6.82 4.70
N THR A 99 11.65 7.91 4.14
CA THR A 99 12.65 8.76 4.79
C THR A 99 12.27 10.21 4.59
N ALA A 100 12.27 10.98 5.67
CA ALA A 100 11.93 12.39 5.69
C ALA A 100 12.60 13.12 6.86
N GLU A 101 12.62 14.44 6.81
CA GLU A 101 13.08 15.26 7.94
C GLU A 101 11.92 15.53 8.91
N ARG A 102 10.71 15.71 8.38
CA ARG A 102 9.54 16.11 9.16
C ARG A 102 8.38 15.13 9.00
N PRO A 103 7.48 15.03 10.00
CA PRO A 103 6.34 14.12 9.92
C PRO A 103 5.29 14.55 8.88
N ASP A 104 5.30 15.80 8.44
CA ASP A 104 4.36 16.34 7.45
C ASP A 104 4.86 16.26 6.01
N ASP A 105 6.10 15.76 5.80
CA ASP A 105 6.69 15.53 4.48
C ASP A 105 5.95 14.40 3.71
N GLU A 106 6.00 14.46 2.39
CA GLU A 106 5.19 13.65 1.47
C GLU A 106 5.42 12.14 1.64
N SER A 107 6.67 11.72 1.82
CA SER A 107 6.97 10.29 2.01
C SER A 107 6.36 9.71 3.29
N ILE A 108 6.18 10.53 4.33
CA ILE A 108 5.57 10.13 5.60
C ILE A 108 4.06 10.08 5.46
N ARG A 109 3.43 11.06 4.80
CA ARG A 109 2.00 10.98 4.49
C ARG A 109 1.68 9.74 3.66
N PHE A 110 2.51 9.41 2.68
CA PHE A 110 2.37 8.17 1.92
C PHE A 110 2.47 6.92 2.83
N ALA A 111 3.46 6.88 3.73
CA ALA A 111 3.63 5.77 4.68
C ALA A 111 2.50 5.67 5.71
N ASP A 112 1.97 6.79 6.18
CA ASP A 112 0.82 6.87 7.09
C ASP A 112 -0.39 6.17 6.44
N HIS A 113 -0.73 6.54 5.21
CA HIS A 113 -1.86 5.95 4.49
C HIS A 113 -1.61 4.48 4.17
N LEU A 114 -0.38 4.10 3.80
CA LEU A 114 -0.05 2.70 3.57
C LEU A 114 -0.21 1.86 4.86
N ALA A 115 0.26 2.37 6.00
CA ALA A 115 0.12 1.69 7.29
C ALA A 115 -1.34 1.61 7.77
N ALA A 116 -2.13 2.66 7.58
CA ALA A 116 -3.54 2.72 7.96
C ALA A 116 -4.44 1.78 7.12
N SER A 117 -3.98 1.38 5.94
CA SER A 117 -4.77 0.64 4.97
C SER A 117 -4.73 -0.89 5.09
N HIS A 118 -3.96 -1.44 6.04
CA HIS A 118 -3.89 -2.88 6.31
C HIS A 118 -3.62 -3.77 5.08
N GLY A 119 -2.82 -3.29 4.12
CA GLY A 119 -2.40 -4.08 2.95
C GLY A 119 -3.48 -4.20 1.87
N HIS A 120 -4.61 -3.49 2.03
CA HIS A 120 -5.65 -3.44 1.02
C HIS A 120 -5.38 -2.63 -0.25
N PRO A 121 -4.53 -1.58 -0.27
CA PRO A 121 -4.49 -0.69 -1.41
C PRO A 121 -3.67 -1.28 -2.56
N GLU A 122 -4.08 -0.92 -3.77
CA GLU A 122 -3.25 -0.96 -4.96
C GLU A 122 -2.45 0.34 -5.01
N ILE A 123 -1.12 0.22 -5.16
CA ILE A 123 -0.22 1.36 -5.37
C ILE A 123 -0.13 1.59 -6.87
N LEU A 124 -0.63 2.73 -7.35
CA LEU A 124 -0.78 3.03 -8.77
C LEU A 124 -0.03 4.29 -9.14
N ALA A 125 0.67 4.27 -10.27
CA ALA A 125 1.08 5.48 -10.95
C ALA A 125 0.41 5.53 -12.32
N THR A 126 -0.25 6.65 -12.59
CA THR A 126 -0.86 6.98 -13.87
C THR A 126 -0.07 8.08 -14.56
N ASN A 127 -0.46 8.42 -15.79
CA ASN A 127 0.05 9.62 -16.47
C ASN A 127 -0.35 10.95 -15.79
N GLU A 128 -1.16 10.93 -14.72
CA GLU A 128 -1.64 12.13 -14.02
C GLU A 128 -1.19 12.18 -12.56
N ARG A 129 -1.09 11.03 -11.87
CA ARG A 129 -0.83 10.98 -10.42
C ARG A 129 -0.28 9.63 -9.93
N LEU A 130 0.32 9.67 -8.74
CA LEU A 130 0.56 8.49 -7.90
C LEU A 130 -0.59 8.39 -6.90
N ALA A 131 -1.12 7.19 -6.64
CA ALA A 131 -2.24 6.99 -5.74
C ALA A 131 -2.15 5.67 -4.97
N LEU A 132 -2.70 5.67 -3.76
CA LEU A 132 -3.12 4.48 -3.03
C LEU A 132 -4.62 4.32 -3.25
N VAL A 133 -5.02 3.24 -3.91
CA VAL A 133 -6.42 3.04 -4.33
C VAL A 133 -6.98 1.79 -3.67
N LEU A 134 -8.17 1.89 -3.09
CA LEU A 134 -8.83 0.78 -2.41
C LEU A 134 -10.34 0.81 -2.65
N ASP A 135 -11.01 -0.28 -2.28
CA ASP A 135 -12.47 -0.40 -2.38
C ASP A 135 -13.14 0.48 -1.32
N ALA A 136 -14.07 1.36 -1.73
CA ALA A 136 -14.78 2.26 -0.84
C ALA A 136 -15.51 1.55 0.33
N SER A 137 -15.88 0.28 0.16
CA SER A 137 -16.51 -0.51 1.22
C SER A 137 -15.60 -0.81 2.41
N LEU A 138 -14.28 -0.63 2.24
CA LEU A 138 -13.29 -0.78 3.31
C LEU A 138 -13.21 0.45 4.23
N ILE A 139 -13.72 1.62 3.83
CA ILE A 139 -13.74 2.78 4.71
C ILE A 139 -14.73 2.54 5.85
N ALA A 140 -14.24 2.64 7.10
CA ALA A 140 -15.07 2.49 8.28
C ALA A 140 -15.94 3.74 8.45
N THR A 141 -17.26 3.54 8.50
CA THR A 141 -18.22 4.61 8.78
C THR A 141 -18.38 4.75 10.29
N ALA A 142 -18.49 5.98 10.81
CA ALA A 142 -18.54 6.30 12.25
C ALA A 142 -19.63 5.56 13.06
N GLU A 143 -20.63 4.94 12.43
CA GLU A 143 -21.61 4.07 13.09
C GLU A 143 -21.04 2.70 13.53
N GLN A 144 -19.78 2.40 13.18
CA GLN A 144 -19.13 1.11 13.45
C GLN A 144 -18.31 1.09 14.76
N SER A 145 -18.15 2.23 15.44
CA SER A 145 -17.38 2.38 16.69
C SER A 145 -18.24 2.58 17.95
N VAL A 146 -19.51 2.14 17.94
CA VAL A 146 -20.28 2.02 19.17
C VAL A 146 -20.06 0.61 19.73
N GLU A 147 -19.24 0.50 20.77
CA GLU A 147 -19.34 -0.58 21.75
C GLU A 147 -20.74 -0.53 22.39
N PRO A 148 -21.48 -1.65 22.47
CA PRO A 148 -22.38 -1.76 23.62
C PRO A 148 -22.37 -3.17 24.21
N GLY A 149 -22.02 -3.22 25.50
CA GLY A 149 -22.52 -4.25 26.38
C GLY A 149 -24.05 -4.27 26.36
N SER A 150 -24.64 -5.14 25.55
CA SER A 150 -25.96 -5.73 25.83
C SER A 150 -26.11 -7.04 25.06
N SER A 151 -25.96 -8.15 25.78
CA SER A 151 -26.23 -9.51 25.29
C SER A 151 -27.72 -9.72 25.08
N GLY A 152 -28.19 -9.64 23.83
CA GLY A 152 -29.56 -9.95 23.43
C GLY A 152 -29.66 -10.48 21.99
N ILE A 153 -30.79 -11.07 21.64
CA ILE A 153 -31.08 -11.73 20.34
C ILE A 153 -30.87 -10.75 19.15
N LEU A 154 -31.10 -9.45 19.36
CA LEU A 154 -30.79 -8.37 18.43
C LEU A 154 -29.30 -8.25 18.08
N GLY A 155 -28.40 -8.59 19.01
CA GLY A 155 -26.95 -8.58 18.80
C GLY A 155 -26.45 -9.74 17.93
N LYS A 156 -27.22 -10.84 17.82
CA LYS A 156 -26.90 -11.93 16.88
C LYS A 156 -27.34 -11.58 15.46
N ALA A 157 -28.53 -11.01 15.29
CA ALA A 157 -29.02 -10.55 13.99
C ALA A 157 -28.11 -9.47 13.38
N ARG A 158 -27.65 -8.49 14.19
CA ARG A 158 -26.68 -7.48 13.75
C ARG A 158 -25.33 -8.10 13.34
N ARG A 159 -24.84 -9.10 14.07
CA ARG A 159 -23.61 -9.83 13.71
C ARG A 159 -23.74 -10.57 12.38
N MET A 160 -24.86 -11.24 12.13
CA MET A 160 -25.10 -11.91 10.84
C MET A 160 -25.23 -10.92 9.69
N ALA A 161 -25.91 -9.79 9.90
CA ALA A 161 -25.98 -8.73 8.90
C ALA A 161 -24.61 -8.10 8.61
N ARG A 162 -23.76 -7.94 9.65
CA ARG A 162 -22.38 -7.46 9.51
C ARG A 162 -21.54 -8.47 8.70
N HIS A 163 -21.54 -9.74 9.10
CA HIS A 163 -20.82 -10.79 8.39
C HIS A 163 -21.29 -10.92 6.94
N ALA A 164 -22.60 -10.82 6.67
CA ALA A 164 -23.11 -10.86 5.30
C ALA A 164 -22.62 -9.66 4.46
N ARG A 165 -22.51 -8.46 5.05
CA ARG A 165 -21.97 -7.28 4.36
C ARG A 165 -20.45 -7.36 4.17
N GLU A 166 -19.72 -7.85 5.15
CA GLU A 166 -18.26 -8.09 5.07
C GLU A 166 -17.98 -9.14 3.98
N THR A 167 -18.65 -10.29 4.01
CA THR A 167 -18.51 -11.31 2.97
C THR A 167 -18.92 -10.80 1.59
N ALA A 168 -19.98 -9.97 1.49
CA ALA A 168 -20.37 -9.36 0.22
C ALA A 168 -19.34 -8.33 -0.29
N SER A 169 -18.74 -7.53 0.60
CA SER A 169 -17.67 -6.60 0.28
C SER A 169 -16.40 -7.34 -0.15
N GLU A 170 -16.00 -8.39 0.56
CA GLU A 170 -14.90 -9.29 0.17
C GLU A 170 -15.15 -9.96 -1.19
N LEU A 171 -16.38 -10.41 -1.45
CA LEU A 171 -16.79 -10.96 -2.75
C LEU A 171 -16.77 -9.90 -3.85
N SER A 172 -17.25 -8.68 -3.60
CA SER A 172 -17.20 -7.58 -4.56
C SER A 172 -15.78 -7.17 -4.89
N HIS A 173 -14.92 -7.14 -3.88
CA HIS A 173 -13.49 -6.88 -4.01
C HIS A 173 -12.80 -7.99 -4.82
N ARG A 174 -13.05 -9.26 -4.50
CA ARG A 174 -12.53 -10.42 -5.26
C ARG A 174 -13.05 -10.48 -6.69
N ASN A 175 -14.28 -10.04 -6.94
CA ASN A 175 -14.89 -10.06 -8.27
C ASN A 175 -14.62 -8.78 -9.08
N GLY A 176 -13.86 -7.80 -8.56
CA GLY A 176 -13.59 -6.55 -9.27
C GLY A 176 -14.85 -5.72 -9.55
N THR A 177 -15.85 -5.79 -8.68
CA THR A 177 -17.11 -5.02 -8.81
C THR A 177 -17.23 -3.90 -7.79
N GLY A 178 -16.21 -3.74 -6.95
CA GLY A 178 -16.10 -2.67 -5.97
C GLY A 178 -16.00 -1.30 -6.60
N LYS A 179 -16.50 -0.27 -5.90
CA LYS A 179 -16.23 1.12 -6.27
C LYS A 179 -14.84 1.48 -5.73
N MET A 180 -13.88 1.64 -6.62
CA MET A 180 -12.53 2.02 -6.24
C MET A 180 -12.46 3.53 -5.96
N ILE A 181 -11.73 3.90 -4.90
CA ILE A 181 -11.51 5.29 -4.49
C ILE A 181 -10.04 5.53 -4.19
N SER A 182 -9.61 6.77 -4.34
CA SER A 182 -8.30 7.20 -3.88
C SER A 182 -8.33 7.36 -2.37
N PHE A 183 -7.52 6.56 -1.67
CA PHE A 183 -7.27 6.75 -0.25
C PHE A 183 -6.21 7.82 -0.02
N TYR A 184 -5.23 7.90 -0.91
CA TYR A 184 -4.23 8.96 -0.94
C TYR A 184 -3.81 9.24 -2.37
N GLU A 185 -3.58 10.50 -2.71
CA GLU A 185 -3.11 10.93 -4.04
C GLU A 185 -1.94 11.89 -3.92
N ILE A 186 -0.98 11.72 -4.83
CA ILE A 186 0.18 12.59 -5.00
C ILE A 186 0.21 13.01 -6.46
N THR A 187 0.16 14.32 -6.69
CA THR A 187 0.30 14.91 -8.02
C THR A 187 1.73 14.74 -8.53
N LEU A 188 1.90 14.48 -9.84
CA LEU A 188 3.23 14.21 -10.41
C LEU A 188 4.23 15.38 -10.23
N ASN A 189 3.75 16.62 -10.12
CA ASN A 189 4.61 17.80 -9.85
C ASN A 189 5.27 17.79 -8.45
N THR A 190 4.73 17.01 -7.51
CA THR A 190 5.32 16.79 -6.19
C THR A 190 6.44 15.74 -6.26
N ILE A 191 6.52 14.99 -7.36
CA ILE A 191 7.55 13.97 -7.58
C ILE A 191 8.69 14.59 -8.39
N ARG A 192 9.89 14.63 -7.78
CA ARG A 192 11.10 15.12 -8.42
C ARG A 192 11.67 14.10 -9.41
N SER A 193 11.70 12.83 -9.01
CA SER A 193 12.25 11.75 -9.84
C SER A 193 11.81 10.38 -9.35
N PHE A 194 11.80 9.42 -10.26
CA PHE A 194 11.75 8.00 -9.92
C PHE A 194 13.15 7.39 -10.03
N GLY A 195 13.53 6.56 -9.08
CA GLY A 195 14.83 5.90 -9.05
C GLY A 195 14.68 4.40 -8.84
N SER A 196 15.77 3.67 -9.06
CA SER A 196 15.87 2.26 -8.69
C SER A 196 17.05 2.08 -7.75
N SER A 197 16.96 1.09 -6.87
CA SER A 197 18.10 0.69 -6.05
C SER A 197 18.06 -0.78 -5.68
N TYR A 198 19.24 -1.37 -5.57
CA TYR A 198 19.44 -2.74 -5.10
C TYR A 198 19.91 -2.68 -3.65
N ARG A 199 19.14 -3.27 -2.74
CA ARG A 199 19.37 -3.18 -1.30
C ARG A 199 19.51 -4.56 -0.67
N GLY A 200 20.00 -4.55 0.56
CA GLY A 200 20.25 -5.76 1.33
C GLY A 200 21.51 -6.51 0.89
N ARG A 201 21.65 -7.70 1.47
CA ARG A 201 22.78 -8.62 1.35
C ARG A 201 22.40 -9.92 0.66
N SER A 202 21.11 -10.17 0.46
CA SER A 202 20.63 -11.31 -0.33
C SER A 202 21.24 -11.34 -1.73
N ILE A 203 21.38 -12.53 -2.31
CA ILE A 203 21.83 -12.74 -3.69
C ILE A 203 20.77 -13.59 -4.41
N PRO A 204 20.06 -13.04 -5.42
CA PRO A 204 20.16 -11.66 -5.91
C PRO A 204 19.71 -10.63 -4.85
N ARG A 205 20.25 -9.41 -4.95
CA ARG A 205 19.83 -8.30 -4.08
C ARG A 205 18.39 -7.91 -4.37
N ARG A 206 17.66 -7.49 -3.34
CA ARG A 206 16.28 -7.05 -3.48
C ARG A 206 16.23 -5.71 -4.21
N GLU A 207 15.26 -5.58 -5.10
CA GLU A 207 15.06 -4.42 -5.96
C GLU A 207 13.98 -3.50 -5.37
N PHE A 208 14.26 -2.21 -5.35
CA PHE A 208 13.36 -1.18 -4.84
C PHE A 208 13.18 -0.08 -5.86
N LEU A 209 11.91 0.26 -6.13
CA LEU A 209 11.52 1.48 -6.81
C LEU A 209 11.48 2.62 -5.79
N ARG A 210 12.22 3.69 -6.07
CA ARG A 210 12.29 4.88 -5.23
C ARG A 210 11.48 6.01 -5.84
N PHE A 211 10.68 6.66 -5.02
CA PHE A 211 10.01 7.91 -5.34
C PHE A 211 10.71 9.02 -4.56
N ASP A 212 11.32 9.97 -5.28
CA ASP A 212 11.93 11.15 -4.68
C ASP A 212 10.96 12.32 -4.81
N PHE A 213 10.56 12.91 -3.69
CA PHE A 213 9.63 14.03 -3.66
C PHE A 213 10.37 15.37 -3.69
N SER A 214 9.65 16.41 -4.12
CA SER A 214 10.16 17.79 -4.26
C SER A 214 10.54 18.42 -2.92
N ASP A 215 9.97 17.95 -1.80
CA ASP A 215 10.34 18.36 -0.44
C ASP A 215 11.66 17.72 0.05
N GLY A 216 12.28 16.84 -0.73
CA GLY A 216 13.52 16.14 -0.40
C GLY A 216 13.33 14.80 0.32
N SER A 217 12.10 14.48 0.72
CA SER A 217 11.74 13.17 1.27
C SER A 217 11.70 12.10 0.17
N ASN A 218 11.76 10.83 0.56
CA ASN A 218 11.65 9.72 -0.40
C ASN A 218 10.97 8.49 0.22
N VAL A 219 10.37 7.68 -0.64
CA VAL A 219 9.88 6.34 -0.26
C VAL A 219 10.44 5.28 -1.22
N MET A 220 10.83 4.15 -0.66
CA MET A 220 11.32 2.98 -1.38
C MET A 220 10.34 1.83 -1.23
N ILE A 221 9.88 1.29 -2.34
CA ILE A 221 8.93 0.18 -2.38
C ILE A 221 9.58 -1.00 -3.09
N GLU A 222 9.56 -2.17 -2.45
CA GLU A 222 10.09 -3.37 -3.06
C GLU A 222 9.31 -3.74 -4.32
N THR A 223 10.03 -3.95 -5.42
CA THR A 223 9.44 -4.41 -6.69
C THR A 223 10.45 -5.22 -7.48
N GLY A 224 9.99 -6.16 -8.30
CA GLY A 224 10.83 -6.67 -9.38
C GLY A 224 11.00 -5.61 -10.48
N HIS A 225 12.09 -5.70 -11.24
CA HIS A 225 12.34 -4.86 -12.42
C HIS A 225 12.35 -3.35 -12.12
N ALA A 226 12.92 -2.93 -10.99
CA ALA A 226 12.89 -1.54 -10.54
C ALA A 226 13.45 -0.57 -11.58
N ASP A 227 14.53 -0.93 -12.27
CA ASP A 227 15.13 -0.12 -13.35
C ASP A 227 14.15 0.17 -14.49
N LYS A 228 13.37 -0.85 -14.90
CA LYS A 228 12.39 -0.74 -15.97
C LYS A 228 11.25 0.18 -15.54
N HIS A 229 10.75 0.01 -14.33
CA HIS A 229 9.67 0.83 -13.78
C HIS A 229 10.09 2.28 -13.60
N ALA A 230 11.26 2.53 -12.99
CA ALA A 230 11.79 3.88 -12.81
C ALA A 230 11.97 4.60 -14.15
N ARG A 231 12.50 3.92 -15.18
CA ARG A 231 12.65 4.50 -16.52
C ARG A 231 11.30 4.94 -17.09
N LYS A 232 10.30 4.06 -17.07
CA LYS A 232 8.98 4.35 -17.62
C LYS A 232 8.25 5.45 -16.84
N LEU A 233 8.37 5.47 -15.53
CA LEU A 233 7.75 6.53 -14.71
C LEU A 233 8.42 7.89 -14.89
N ASN A 234 9.73 7.95 -15.12
CA ASN A 234 10.39 9.21 -15.45
C ASN A 234 10.01 9.78 -16.83
N GLU A 235 9.35 9.01 -17.70
CA GLU A 235 8.78 9.56 -18.95
C GLU A 235 7.58 10.49 -18.66
N LEU A 236 6.96 10.35 -17.48
CA LEU A 236 5.81 11.15 -17.05
C LEU A 236 6.19 12.52 -16.47
N LEU A 237 7.47 12.70 -16.10
CA LEU A 237 7.97 13.94 -15.48
C LEU A 237 8.56 14.93 -16.51
N ARG A 238 8.41 14.65 -17.81
CA ARG A 238 9.03 15.39 -18.91
C ARG A 238 8.11 16.40 -19.56
#